data_AF-W7SXL0-F1
#
_entry.id   AF-W7SXL0-F1
#
_cell.length_a   1.000
_cell.length_b   1.000
_cell.length_c   1.000
_cell.angle_alpha   90.00
_cell.angle_beta   90.00
_cell.angle_gamma   90.00
#
_symmetry.space_group_name_H-M   'P 1'
#
loop_
_entity.id
_entity.type
_entity.pdbx_description
1 polymer ?
#
loop_
_entity_poly.entity_id
_entity_poly.type
_entity_poly.pdbx_seq_one_letter_code
_entity_poly.pdbx_strand_id
1 'polypeptide(L)'
;MRHKGVELTEWRPMRQIRVEHSGHELAVWLDDLSPFRAFGDPLPAEPLSDKAVLDWTSTLDQAWRLLVSRHTEQAEGLATGLAALVPRPRRNRFRDSSATSADAFGLVELTLPTDAPRLAAVLIHEFAHSKLNGLFDLVTLDVEDRDEICYAPWRDDPRPLHGLLHGVYSFLAVTDFWRAEGVDDMRTSASSCTGSRPRTPPTPSSAVVCSPMSANVLSPRCGSTC
;
A
#
# COMPACT_ATOMS: atom_id res chain seq x y z
N MET A 1 -18.85 -20.73 -11.84
CA MET A 1 -17.73 -20.54 -12.81
C MET A 1 -16.53 -21.31 -12.25
N ARG A 2 -15.95 -22.27 -12.99
CA ARG A 2 -14.76 -22.99 -12.53
C ARG A 2 -13.54 -22.10 -12.78
N HIS A 3 -12.87 -21.65 -11.72
CA HIS A 3 -11.58 -20.96 -11.83
C HIS A 3 -10.54 -21.96 -12.34
N LYS A 4 -10.05 -21.77 -13.58
CA LYS A 4 -8.89 -22.50 -14.11
C LYS A 4 -7.62 -21.86 -13.52
N GLY A 5 -7.36 -22.08 -12.23
CA GLY A 5 -6.03 -21.86 -11.68
C GLY A 5 -5.07 -22.88 -12.28
N VAL A 6 -3.80 -22.50 -12.46
CA VAL A 6 -2.75 -23.49 -12.68
C VAL A 6 -2.64 -24.32 -11.41
N GLU A 7 -2.87 -25.63 -11.48
CA GLU A 7 -2.45 -26.49 -10.37
C GLU A 7 -0.93 -26.43 -10.30
N LEU A 8 -0.40 -25.85 -9.22
CA LEU A 8 1.01 -25.96 -8.91
C LEU A 8 1.25 -27.42 -8.50
N THR A 9 1.75 -28.23 -9.43
CA THR A 9 2.04 -29.65 -9.22
C THR A 9 3.28 -29.90 -8.36
N GLU A 10 4.01 -28.84 -7.99
CA GLU A 10 5.22 -28.89 -7.19
C GLU A 10 5.19 -27.76 -6.14
N TRP A 11 5.65 -28.07 -4.93
CA TRP A 11 5.84 -27.06 -3.89
C TRP A 11 6.86 -26.02 -4.34
N ARG A 12 6.55 -24.74 -4.15
CA ARG A 12 7.45 -23.63 -4.43
C ARG A 12 7.65 -22.82 -3.16
N PRO A 13 8.91 -22.49 -2.78
CA PRO A 13 9.15 -21.57 -1.68
C PRO A 13 8.68 -20.17 -2.07
N MET A 14 8.09 -19.45 -1.12
CA MET A 14 7.85 -18.02 -1.27
C MET A 14 9.18 -17.29 -1.42
N ARG A 15 9.22 -16.26 -2.25
CA ARG A 15 10.42 -15.48 -2.51
C ARG A 15 10.53 -14.35 -1.49
N GLN A 16 11.75 -14.06 -1.05
CA GLN A 16 12.03 -12.90 -0.19
C GLN A 16 12.89 -11.90 -0.95
N ILE A 17 12.50 -10.63 -0.90
CA ILE A 17 13.30 -9.52 -1.41
C ILE A 17 13.99 -8.88 -0.21
N ARG A 18 15.32 -8.74 -0.29
CA ARG A 18 16.12 -7.98 0.68
C ARG A 18 16.76 -6.80 -0.05
N VAL A 19 16.60 -5.60 0.51
CA VAL A 19 17.21 -4.36 0.01
C VAL A 19 17.87 -3.65 1.17
N GLU A 20 19.04 -3.05 0.92
CA GLU A 20 19.83 -2.40 1.94
C GLU A 20 20.32 -1.05 1.42
N HIS A 21 20.25 -0.03 2.27
CA HIS A 21 20.85 1.26 2.00
C HIS A 21 21.35 1.90 3.28
N SER A 22 22.57 2.44 3.28
CA SER A 22 23.14 3.21 4.40
C SER A 22 23.01 2.54 5.77
N GLY A 23 23.14 1.21 5.83
CA GLY A 23 23.05 0.41 7.08
C GLY A 23 21.61 0.06 7.52
N HIS A 24 20.59 0.42 6.75
CA HIS A 24 19.21 0.02 6.97
C HIS A 24 18.81 -1.08 5.98
N GLU A 25 18.32 -2.22 6.47
CA GLU A 25 17.82 -3.34 5.68
C GLU A 25 16.29 -3.40 5.73
N LEU A 26 15.67 -3.70 4.59
CA LEU A 26 14.28 -4.15 4.51
C LEU A 26 14.24 -5.55 3.90
N ALA A 27 13.59 -6.49 4.60
CA ALA A 27 13.40 -7.86 4.15
C ALA A 27 11.91 -8.20 4.11
N VAL A 28 11.34 -8.34 2.90
CA VAL A 28 9.90 -8.58 2.71
C VAL A 28 9.66 -9.84 1.88
N TRP A 29 8.61 -10.58 2.24
CA TRP A 29 8.13 -11.68 1.41
C TRP A 29 7.32 -11.16 0.22
N LEU A 30 7.48 -11.81 -0.92
CA LEU A 30 6.65 -11.60 -2.11
C LEU A 30 5.68 -12.77 -2.22
N ASP A 31 4.46 -12.61 -1.72
CA ASP A 31 3.44 -13.66 -1.74
C ASP A 31 2.69 -13.63 -3.08
N ASP A 32 3.16 -14.43 -4.03
CA ASP A 32 2.56 -14.64 -5.35
C ASP A 32 1.97 -16.05 -5.54
N LEU A 33 2.00 -16.89 -4.50
CA LEU A 33 1.71 -18.33 -4.61
C LEU A 33 0.32 -18.69 -4.11
N SER A 34 -0.14 -18.08 -3.01
CA SER A 34 -1.39 -18.48 -2.37
C SER A 34 -2.62 -17.95 -3.14
N PRO A 35 -3.64 -18.79 -3.43
CA PRO A 35 -4.91 -18.29 -3.96
C PRO A 35 -5.64 -17.34 -3.01
N PHE A 36 -5.38 -17.42 -1.70
CA PHE A 36 -6.05 -16.63 -0.65
C PHE A 36 -5.19 -15.46 -0.15
N ARG A 37 -4.17 -15.06 -0.91
CA ARG A 37 -3.24 -13.97 -0.57
C ARG A 37 -3.88 -12.58 -0.58
N ALA A 38 -4.93 -12.40 -1.37
CA ALA A 38 -5.62 -11.12 -1.54
C ALA A 38 -6.73 -10.95 -0.51
N PHE A 39 -7.07 -9.70 -0.20
CA PHE A 39 -8.10 -9.41 0.79
C PHE A 39 -9.55 -9.45 0.24
N GLY A 40 -9.73 -10.08 -0.91
CA GLY A 40 -11.02 -10.22 -1.57
C GLY A 40 -11.22 -11.63 -2.10
N ASP A 41 -11.85 -11.75 -3.26
CA ASP A 41 -12.04 -13.04 -3.90
C ASP A 41 -10.68 -13.73 -4.16
N PRO A 42 -10.63 -15.08 -4.05
CA PRO A 42 -9.41 -15.82 -4.34
C PRO A 42 -8.85 -15.48 -5.73
N LEU A 43 -7.55 -15.21 -5.76
CA LEU A 43 -6.83 -14.99 -7.00
C LEU A 43 -6.38 -16.35 -7.57
N PRO A 44 -6.28 -16.49 -8.90
CA PRO A 44 -5.63 -17.66 -9.46
C PRO A 44 -4.17 -17.74 -8.94
N ALA A 45 -3.70 -18.98 -8.73
CA ALA A 45 -2.30 -19.25 -8.48
C ALA A 45 -1.52 -19.00 -9.78
N GLU A 46 -1.04 -17.76 -9.93
CA GLU A 46 -0.26 -17.30 -11.07
C GLU A 46 1.05 -16.71 -10.54
N PRO A 47 2.06 -17.57 -10.30
CA PRO A 47 3.36 -17.11 -9.82
C PRO A 47 3.96 -16.09 -10.79
N LEU A 48 4.65 -15.10 -10.22
CA LEU A 48 5.37 -14.12 -11.00
C LEU A 48 6.50 -14.78 -11.80
N SER A 49 6.66 -14.31 -13.03
CA SER A 49 7.85 -14.59 -13.83
C SER A 49 9.09 -14.01 -13.18
N ASP A 50 10.27 -14.59 -13.46
CA ASP A 50 11.53 -14.10 -12.89
C ASP A 50 11.81 -12.65 -13.28
N LYS A 51 11.41 -12.23 -14.49
CA LYS A 51 11.46 -10.83 -14.90
C LYS A 51 10.62 -9.93 -13.99
N ALA A 52 9.39 -10.33 -13.69
CA ALA A 52 8.53 -9.54 -12.81
C ALA A 52 9.10 -9.44 -11.39
N VAL A 53 9.69 -10.52 -10.87
CA VAL A 53 10.39 -10.50 -9.57
C VAL A 53 11.58 -9.53 -9.58
N LEU A 54 12.34 -9.48 -10.68
CA LEU A 54 13.43 -8.50 -10.86
C LEU A 54 12.89 -7.06 -10.90
N ASP A 55 11.77 -6.82 -11.58
CA ASP A 55 11.13 -5.50 -11.64
C ASP A 55 10.67 -5.04 -10.23
N TRP A 56 10.06 -5.95 -9.44
CA TRP A 56 9.72 -5.70 -8.04
C TRP A 56 10.94 -5.38 -7.20
N THR A 57 12.00 -6.19 -7.31
CA THR A 57 13.24 -6.03 -6.55
C THR A 57 13.91 -4.69 -6.87
N SER A 58 14.02 -4.35 -8.15
CA SER A 58 14.64 -3.10 -8.61
C SER A 58 13.85 -1.86 -8.16
N THR A 59 12.52 -1.91 -8.25
CA THR A 59 11.68 -0.77 -7.84
C THR A 59 11.69 -0.61 -6.33
N LEU A 60 11.66 -1.71 -5.58
CA LEU A 60 11.75 -1.68 -4.12
C LEU A 60 13.11 -1.18 -3.64
N ASP A 61 14.23 -1.59 -4.26
CA ASP A 61 15.57 -1.09 -3.92
C ASP A 61 15.65 0.44 -4.09
N GLN A 62 15.17 0.96 -5.22
CA GLN A 62 15.14 2.40 -5.48
C GLN A 62 14.22 3.15 -4.49
N ALA A 63 13.05 2.59 -4.17
CA ALA A 63 12.14 3.18 -3.19
C ALA A 63 12.76 3.18 -1.79
N TRP A 64 13.44 2.08 -1.42
CA TRP A 64 14.12 1.95 -0.14
C TRP A 64 15.26 2.95 0.03
N ARG A 65 16.09 3.15 -1.00
CA ARG A 65 17.14 4.18 -1.01
C ARG A 65 16.57 5.56 -0.74
N LEU A 66 15.45 5.91 -1.40
CA LEU A 66 14.75 7.18 -1.21
C LEU A 66 14.24 7.31 0.23
N LEU A 67 13.58 6.27 0.75
CA LEU A 67 13.05 6.25 2.11
C LEU A 67 14.15 6.40 3.15
N VAL A 68 15.21 5.60 3.09
CA VAL A 68 16.32 5.68 4.06
C VAL A 68 17.01 7.05 4.02
N SER A 69 17.21 7.61 2.83
CA SER A 69 17.96 8.87 2.67
C SER A 69 17.19 10.10 3.15
N ARG A 70 15.85 10.06 3.13
CA ARG A 70 15.01 11.27 3.23
C ARG A 70 13.79 11.15 4.14
N HIS A 71 13.41 9.92 4.49
CA HIS A 71 12.23 9.56 5.27
C HIS A 71 12.61 8.45 6.26
N THR A 72 13.71 8.66 6.99
CA THR A 72 14.37 7.62 7.80
C THR A 72 13.42 7.02 8.85
N GLU A 73 12.57 7.84 9.48
CA GLU A 73 11.56 7.36 10.44
C GLU A 73 10.55 6.39 9.77
N GLN A 74 10.10 6.71 8.56
CA GLN A 74 9.20 5.84 7.80
C GLN A 74 9.93 4.55 7.37
N ALA A 75 11.20 4.66 6.98
CA ALA A 75 12.03 3.51 6.64
C ALA A 75 12.18 2.55 7.84
N GLU A 76 12.53 3.06 9.02
CA GLU A 76 12.66 2.27 10.25
C GLU A 76 11.36 1.56 10.64
N GLY A 77 10.22 2.27 10.54
CA GLY A 77 8.91 1.68 10.76
C GLY A 77 8.63 0.53 9.79
N LEU A 78 8.89 0.74 8.50
CA LEU A 78 8.71 -0.29 7.47
C LEU A 78 9.64 -1.49 7.69
N ALA A 79 10.92 -1.28 8.00
CA ALA A 79 11.86 -2.36 8.31
C ALA A 79 11.41 -3.20 9.52
N THR A 80 10.74 -2.57 10.47
CA THR A 80 10.27 -3.25 11.69
C THR A 80 8.96 -4.02 11.45
N GLY A 81 8.02 -3.46 10.68
CA GLY A 81 6.65 -3.95 10.64
C GLY A 81 6.14 -4.44 9.28
N LEU A 82 6.79 -4.13 8.16
CA LEU A 82 6.37 -4.61 6.84
C LEU A 82 6.89 -6.04 6.64
N ALA A 83 5.98 -7.01 6.58
CA ALA A 83 6.31 -8.43 6.48
C ALA A 83 6.22 -8.95 5.04
N ALA A 84 5.19 -8.54 4.29
CA ALA A 84 4.91 -9.11 2.97
C ALA A 84 4.26 -8.12 2.01
N LEU A 85 4.59 -8.29 0.73
CA LEU A 85 3.94 -7.65 -0.41
C LEU A 85 3.18 -8.72 -1.19
N VAL A 86 1.90 -8.48 -1.46
CA VAL A 86 1.04 -9.34 -2.28
C VAL A 86 0.85 -8.68 -3.65
N PRO A 87 1.50 -9.20 -4.71
CA PRO A 87 1.39 -8.62 -6.05
C PRO A 87 0.00 -8.80 -6.64
N ARG A 88 -0.57 -7.69 -7.11
CA ARG A 88 -1.80 -7.64 -7.92
C ARG A 88 -1.50 -7.38 -9.39
N PRO A 89 -2.15 -8.07 -10.33
CA PRO A 89 -2.05 -7.76 -11.75
C PRO A 89 -2.55 -6.35 -12.05
N ARG A 90 -1.81 -5.61 -12.87
CA ARG A 90 -2.25 -4.31 -13.41
C ARG A 90 -3.46 -4.50 -14.31
N ARG A 91 -4.64 -4.07 -13.86
CA ARG A 91 -5.87 -4.06 -14.67
C ARG A 91 -6.03 -2.76 -15.47
N ASN A 92 -5.50 -1.64 -14.98
CA ASN A 92 -5.55 -0.34 -15.65
C ASN A 92 -4.18 0.36 -15.54
N ARG A 93 -3.61 0.78 -16.67
CA ARG A 93 -2.29 1.44 -16.70
C ARG A 93 -2.21 2.75 -15.91
N PHE A 94 -3.36 3.39 -15.66
CA PHE A 94 -3.46 4.69 -15.00
C PHE A 94 -3.94 4.62 -13.55
N ARG A 95 -4.22 3.42 -13.04
CA ARG A 95 -4.67 3.24 -11.67
C ARG A 95 -3.85 2.15 -11.01
N ASP A 96 -2.94 2.59 -10.16
CA ASP A 96 -2.32 1.73 -9.17
C ASP A 96 -3.38 1.43 -8.10
N SER A 97 -3.37 0.21 -7.59
CA SER A 97 -4.29 -0.26 -6.54
C SER A 97 -3.46 -0.83 -5.42
N SER A 98 -3.79 -0.44 -4.20
CA SER A 98 -3.23 -0.98 -2.97
C SER A 98 -4.32 -1.15 -1.92
N ALA A 99 -4.07 -2.02 -0.95
CA ALA A 99 -4.93 -2.28 0.19
C ALA A 99 -4.12 -2.89 1.34
N THR A 100 -4.70 -2.78 2.53
CA THR A 100 -4.25 -3.37 3.79
C THR A 100 -5.48 -3.92 4.53
N SER A 101 -5.32 -4.96 5.33
CA SER A 101 -6.38 -5.50 6.20
C SER A 101 -6.03 -5.36 7.68
N ALA A 102 -7.05 -5.27 8.55
CA ALA A 102 -6.87 -5.36 9.99
C ALA A 102 -6.40 -6.77 10.42
N ASP A 103 -6.86 -7.80 9.72
CA ASP A 103 -6.52 -9.20 10.01
C ASP A 103 -5.10 -9.61 9.54
N ALA A 104 -4.35 -8.69 8.93
CA ALA A 104 -3.05 -8.97 8.30
C ALA A 104 -2.07 -7.80 8.46
N PHE A 105 -1.71 -7.50 9.70
CA PHE A 105 -0.74 -6.45 10.02
C PHE A 105 0.57 -6.63 9.24
N GLY A 106 1.04 -5.56 8.58
CA GLY A 106 2.31 -5.56 7.86
C GLY A 106 2.27 -6.25 6.50
N LEU A 107 1.09 -6.66 6.02
CA LEU A 107 0.91 -7.22 4.69
C LEU A 107 0.21 -6.20 3.79
N VAL A 108 0.85 -5.89 2.67
CA VAL A 108 0.35 -4.89 1.71
C VAL A 108 0.02 -5.59 0.41
N GLU A 109 -1.24 -5.55 0.03
CA GLU A 109 -1.67 -5.95 -1.30
C GLU A 109 -1.54 -4.77 -2.24
N LEU A 110 -0.76 -4.90 -3.31
CA LEU A 110 -0.55 -3.80 -4.24
C LEU A 110 -0.17 -4.23 -5.65
N THR A 111 -0.53 -3.36 -6.57
CA THR A 111 -0.04 -3.34 -7.93
C THR A 111 1.31 -2.66 -7.95
N LEU A 112 2.32 -3.23 -8.62
CA LEU A 112 3.64 -2.59 -8.75
C LEU A 112 3.49 -1.22 -9.44
N PRO A 113 3.80 -0.10 -8.76
CA PRO A 113 3.77 1.23 -9.37
C PRO A 113 4.87 1.37 -10.43
N THR A 114 4.72 2.36 -11.32
CA THR A 114 5.63 2.56 -12.45
C THR A 114 6.99 3.13 -12.09
N ASP A 115 7.13 3.69 -10.89
CA ASP A 115 8.34 4.34 -10.41
C ASP A 115 8.49 4.20 -8.88
N ALA A 116 9.72 4.41 -8.41
CA ALA A 116 10.10 4.23 -7.02
C ALA A 116 9.45 5.23 -6.04
N PRO A 117 9.34 6.55 -6.35
CA PRO A 117 8.64 7.49 -5.46
C PRO A 117 7.18 7.11 -5.22
N ARG A 118 6.45 6.64 -6.26
CA ARG A 118 5.09 6.14 -6.09
C ARG A 118 5.03 4.89 -5.22
N LEU A 119 5.96 3.94 -5.40
CA LEU A 119 6.03 2.76 -4.53
C LEU A 119 6.29 3.18 -3.07
N ALA A 120 7.24 4.07 -2.82
CA ALA A 120 7.50 4.59 -1.48
C ALA A 120 6.25 5.23 -0.84
N ALA A 121 5.53 6.08 -1.59
CA ALA A 121 4.30 6.70 -1.11
C ALA A 121 3.20 5.68 -0.81
N VAL A 122 3.04 4.65 -1.65
CA VAL A 122 2.07 3.56 -1.40
C VAL A 122 2.45 2.77 -0.15
N LEU A 123 3.73 2.40 0.02
CA LEU A 123 4.18 1.67 1.21
C LEU A 123 3.95 2.49 2.49
N ILE A 124 4.25 3.79 2.48
CA ILE A 124 3.96 4.68 3.62
C ILE A 124 2.45 4.73 3.90
N HIS A 125 1.62 4.88 2.86
CA HIS A 125 0.17 4.95 2.98
C HIS A 125 -0.41 3.69 3.62
N GLU A 126 -0.08 2.53 3.06
CA GLU A 126 -0.60 1.24 3.48
C GLU A 126 -0.06 0.83 4.85
N PHE A 127 1.21 1.12 5.14
CA PHE A 127 1.77 0.88 6.45
C PHE A 127 1.17 1.82 7.52
N ALA A 128 0.74 3.03 7.17
CA ALA A 128 -0.05 3.87 8.06
C ALA A 128 -1.40 3.20 8.41
N HIS A 129 -2.09 2.60 7.45
CA HIS A 129 -3.28 1.79 7.75
C HIS A 129 -2.95 0.61 8.67
N SER A 130 -1.86 -0.12 8.43
CA SER A 130 -1.42 -1.23 9.30
C SER A 130 -1.19 -0.76 10.74
N LYS A 131 -0.44 0.32 10.94
CA LYS A 131 -0.19 0.88 12.28
C LYS A 131 -1.47 1.26 13.01
N LEU A 132 -2.41 1.89 12.31
CA LEU A 132 -3.68 2.30 12.92
C LEU A 132 -4.57 1.10 13.24
N ASN A 133 -4.62 0.07 12.38
CA ASN A 133 -5.29 -1.20 12.68
C ASN A 133 -4.72 -1.82 13.96
N GLY A 134 -3.40 -1.93 14.06
CA GLY A 134 -2.74 -2.46 15.27
C GLY A 134 -3.03 -1.61 16.51
N LEU A 135 -3.22 -0.29 16.38
CA LEU A 135 -3.62 0.55 17.50
C LEU A 135 -5.08 0.28 17.93
N PHE A 136 -6.00 0.13 16.98
CA PHE A 136 -7.39 -0.27 17.26
C PHE A 136 -7.48 -1.64 17.95
N ASP A 137 -6.58 -2.58 17.62
CA ASP A 137 -6.52 -3.89 18.27
C ASP A 137 -6.04 -3.80 19.73
N LEU A 138 -5.23 -2.79 20.05
CA LEU A 138 -4.66 -2.60 21.39
C LEU A 138 -5.53 -1.73 22.29
N VAL A 139 -6.22 -0.73 21.74
CA VAL A 139 -7.03 0.22 22.50
C VAL A 139 -8.31 0.61 21.74
N THR A 140 -9.38 0.85 22.50
CA THR A 140 -10.64 1.37 21.95
C THR A 140 -10.51 2.87 21.65
N LEU A 141 -10.22 3.23 20.40
CA LEU A 141 -10.16 4.63 19.94
C LEU A 141 -11.52 5.18 19.52
N ASP A 142 -12.39 4.31 18.99
CA ASP A 142 -13.78 4.60 18.68
C ASP A 142 -14.66 3.41 19.08
N VAL A 143 -15.97 3.65 19.07
CA VAL A 143 -16.97 2.59 19.16
C VAL A 143 -17.66 2.60 17.81
N GLU A 144 -17.65 1.47 17.10
CA GLU A 144 -18.22 1.39 15.75
C GLU A 144 -19.73 1.65 15.81
N ASP A 145 -20.12 2.89 15.52
CA ASP A 145 -21.50 3.29 15.24
C ASP A 145 -21.64 3.50 13.73
N ARG A 146 -22.32 2.58 13.06
CA ARG A 146 -22.50 2.61 11.60
C ARG A 146 -23.47 3.69 11.15
N ASP A 147 -24.26 4.25 12.07
CA ASP A 147 -25.22 5.31 11.77
C ASP A 147 -24.58 6.70 11.85
N GLU A 148 -23.44 6.83 12.53
CA GLU A 148 -22.66 8.08 12.57
C GLU A 148 -21.80 8.25 11.31
N ILE A 149 -22.24 9.13 10.42
CA ILE A 149 -21.53 9.48 9.19
C ILE A 149 -20.90 10.87 9.27
N CYS A 150 -19.58 10.93 9.09
CA CYS A 150 -18.78 12.15 9.15
C CYS A 150 -18.42 12.65 7.76
N TYR A 151 -18.29 13.97 7.60
CA TYR A 151 -17.76 14.59 6.39
C TYR A 151 -16.26 14.27 6.20
N ALA A 152 -15.87 13.91 4.97
CA ALA A 152 -14.48 13.64 4.59
C ALA A 152 -14.01 14.63 3.51
N PRO A 153 -13.09 15.57 3.80
CA PRO A 153 -12.77 16.68 2.90
C PRO A 153 -12.08 16.31 1.58
N TRP A 154 -11.66 15.05 1.42
CA TRP A 154 -10.96 14.54 0.24
C TRP A 154 -11.83 13.60 -0.63
N ARG A 155 -13.13 13.46 -0.34
CA ARG A 155 -14.09 12.67 -1.14
C ARG A 155 -15.51 13.21 -1.00
N ASP A 156 -16.39 12.83 -1.92
CA ASP A 156 -17.76 13.36 -1.96
C ASP A 156 -18.74 12.62 -1.03
N ASP A 157 -18.51 11.34 -0.72
CA ASP A 157 -19.37 10.55 0.16
C ASP A 157 -18.85 10.55 1.61
N PRO A 158 -19.75 10.78 2.60
CA PRO A 158 -19.39 10.75 4.02
C PRO A 158 -19.02 9.33 4.46
N ARG A 159 -18.29 9.24 5.58
CA ARG A 159 -17.69 8.00 6.06
C ARG A 159 -17.98 7.80 7.55
N PRO A 160 -18.12 6.55 8.02
CA PRO A 160 -18.04 6.27 9.45
C PRO A 160 -16.74 6.82 10.05
N LEU A 161 -16.76 7.16 11.33
CA LEU A 161 -15.61 7.72 12.06
C LEU A 161 -14.34 6.86 11.86
N HIS A 162 -14.46 5.54 11.98
CA HIS A 162 -13.39 4.58 11.74
C HIS A 162 -12.68 4.80 10.39
N GLY A 163 -13.46 4.87 9.30
CA GLY A 163 -12.94 5.10 7.95
C GLY A 163 -12.36 6.51 7.76
N LEU A 164 -12.87 7.50 8.50
CA LEU A 164 -12.33 8.86 8.49
C LEU A 164 -10.95 8.90 9.16
N LEU A 165 -10.78 8.28 10.34
CA LEU A 165 -9.51 8.22 11.06
C LEU A 165 -8.41 7.56 10.22
N HIS A 166 -8.76 6.45 9.54
CA HIS A 166 -7.87 5.81 8.58
C HIS A 166 -7.45 6.75 7.45
N GLY A 167 -8.40 7.50 6.87
CA GLY A 167 -8.09 8.47 5.82
C GLY A 167 -7.19 9.60 6.32
N VAL A 168 -7.50 10.21 7.48
CA VAL A 168 -6.66 11.27 8.07
C VAL A 168 -5.23 10.76 8.28
N TYR A 169 -5.08 9.61 8.93
CA TYR A 169 -3.78 9.09 9.31
C TYR A 169 -2.90 8.75 8.10
N SER A 170 -3.46 8.09 7.08
CA SER A 170 -2.68 7.70 5.90
C SER A 170 -2.42 8.87 4.94
N PHE A 171 -3.35 9.81 4.78
CA PHE A 171 -3.13 10.98 3.91
C PHE A 171 -2.20 12.02 4.52
N LEU A 172 -2.13 12.17 5.84
CA LEU A 172 -1.12 13.02 6.48
C LEU A 172 0.29 12.49 6.17
N ALA A 173 0.53 11.19 6.33
CA ALA A 173 1.83 10.57 6.04
C ALA A 173 2.24 10.75 4.56
N VAL A 174 1.31 10.57 3.63
CA VAL A 174 1.55 10.79 2.19
C VAL A 174 1.79 12.26 1.88
N THR A 175 1.07 13.17 2.53
CA THR A 175 1.24 14.62 2.34
C THR A 175 2.64 15.06 2.80
N ASP A 176 3.10 14.57 3.94
CA ASP A 176 4.43 14.88 4.46
C ASP A 176 5.53 14.32 3.54
N PHE A 177 5.35 13.10 3.03
CA PHE A 177 6.23 12.51 2.02
C PHE A 177 6.38 13.44 0.80
N TRP A 178 5.27 13.81 0.15
CA TRP A 178 5.33 14.64 -1.06
C TRP A 178 5.78 16.08 -0.79
N ARG A 179 5.53 16.62 0.41
CA ARG A 179 6.08 17.92 0.80
C ARG A 179 7.60 17.87 0.82
N ALA A 180 8.19 16.82 1.39
CA ALA A 180 9.64 16.65 1.38
C ALA A 180 10.16 16.43 -0.04
N GLU A 181 9.51 15.60 -0.86
CA GLU A 181 9.89 15.33 -2.25
C GLU A 181 9.86 16.58 -3.14
N GLY A 182 8.81 17.39 -3.06
CA GLY A 182 8.68 18.62 -3.84
C GLY A 182 9.70 19.71 -3.48
N VAL A 183 10.19 19.74 -2.23
CA VAL A 183 11.23 20.69 -1.79
C VAL A 183 12.61 20.34 -2.38
N ASP A 184 12.93 19.05 -2.51
CA ASP A 184 14.24 18.64 -3.03
C ASP A 184 14.29 18.63 -4.58
N ASP A 185 13.18 18.37 -5.26
CA ASP A 185 13.08 18.59 -6.72
C ASP A 185 13.41 20.07 -7.04
N MET A 186 12.89 21.01 -6.24
CA MET A 186 13.22 22.44 -6.34
C MET A 186 14.70 22.73 -6.03
N ARG A 187 15.33 22.04 -5.08
CA ARG A 187 16.74 22.24 -4.70
C ARG A 187 17.73 21.66 -5.73
N THR A 188 17.39 20.52 -6.30
CA THR A 188 18.17 19.85 -7.36
C THR A 188 18.06 20.59 -8.68
N SER A 189 16.86 21.09 -9.02
CA SER A 189 16.66 21.97 -10.17
C SER A 189 17.33 23.35 -9.96
N ALA A 190 17.28 23.94 -8.77
CA ALA A 190 18.01 25.18 -8.47
C ALA A 190 19.54 25.02 -8.54
N SER A 191 20.08 23.84 -8.21
CA SER A 191 21.52 23.55 -8.31
C SER A 191 21.99 23.29 -9.75
N SER A 192 21.07 23.00 -10.68
CA SER A 192 21.36 22.83 -12.10
C SER A 192 20.99 24.05 -12.96
N CYS A 193 20.21 25.00 -12.43
CA CYS A 193 19.79 26.21 -13.12
C CYS A 193 20.71 27.41 -12.86
N THR A 194 21.88 27.45 -13.51
CA THR A 194 22.42 28.75 -13.94
C THR A 194 21.71 29.16 -15.23
N GLY A 195 20.57 29.84 -15.08
CA GLY A 195 19.91 30.60 -16.15
C GLY A 195 18.83 29.87 -16.95
N SER A 196 17.59 29.88 -16.46
CA SER A 196 16.37 30.18 -17.24
C SER A 196 15.11 30.00 -16.37
N ARG A 197 14.07 30.80 -16.66
CA ARG A 197 12.83 30.96 -15.86
C ARG A 197 12.10 29.63 -15.56
N PRO A 198 11.47 29.49 -14.37
CA PRO A 198 10.71 28.29 -14.02
C PRO A 198 9.41 28.19 -14.83
N ARG A 199 9.12 26.99 -15.33
CA ARG A 199 7.79 26.60 -15.84
C ARG A 199 6.90 26.19 -14.68
N THR A 200 5.60 26.43 -14.82
CA THR A 200 4.56 26.05 -13.87
C THR A 200 4.58 24.54 -13.57
N PRO A 201 4.47 24.11 -12.30
CA PRO A 201 4.43 22.70 -11.96
C PRO A 201 3.11 22.06 -12.44
N PRO A 202 3.13 20.79 -12.88
CA PRO A 202 1.92 20.07 -13.22
C PRO A 202 1.09 19.77 -11.97
N THR A 203 -0.23 19.78 -12.11
CA THR A 203 -1.16 19.32 -11.08
C THR A 203 -1.01 17.81 -10.86
N PRO A 204 -1.02 17.31 -9.60
CA PRO A 204 -0.97 15.88 -9.34
C PRO A 204 -2.32 15.24 -9.71
N SER A 205 -2.38 14.67 -10.90
CA SER A 205 -3.51 13.85 -11.37
C SER A 205 -3.13 12.37 -11.30
N SER A 206 -3.27 11.75 -10.12
CA SER A 206 -3.47 10.31 -9.90
C SER A 206 -3.71 10.08 -8.41
N ALA A 207 -4.97 10.14 -7.97
CA ALA A 207 -5.33 9.70 -6.63
C ALA A 207 -5.11 8.17 -6.53
N VAL A 208 -4.43 7.72 -5.48
CA VAL A 208 -4.47 6.33 -5.04
C VAL A 208 -5.93 6.03 -4.71
N VAL A 209 -6.55 5.13 -5.47
CA VAL A 209 -7.94 4.74 -5.23
C VAL A 209 -7.92 3.60 -4.24
N CYS A 210 -8.11 3.95 -2.97
CA CYS A 210 -8.38 2.99 -1.91
C CYS A 210 -9.76 2.35 -2.19
N SER A 211 -9.77 1.06 -2.53
CA SER A 211 -11.02 0.30 -2.60
C SER A 211 -11.48 -0.02 -1.17
N PRO A 212 -12.73 0.27 -0.79
CA PRO A 212 -13.23 -0.19 0.50
C PRO A 212 -13.25 -1.72 0.51
N MET A 213 -12.62 -2.34 1.50
CA MET A 213 -13.07 -3.67 1.91
C MET A 213 -14.42 -3.48 2.59
N SER A 214 -15.46 -3.98 1.96
CA SER A 214 -16.66 -4.35 2.70
C SER A 214 -16.25 -5.48 3.63
N ALA A 215 -16.33 -5.26 4.93
CA ALA A 215 -16.36 -6.35 5.90
C ALA A 215 -17.58 -7.22 5.57
N ASN A 216 -17.37 -8.27 4.76
CA ASN A 216 -18.36 -9.33 4.59
C ASN A 216 -18.31 -10.16 5.88
N VAL A 217 -18.93 -9.64 6.93
CA VAL A 217 -19.32 -10.46 8.07
C VAL A 217 -20.38 -11.42 7.54
N LEU A 218 -20.04 -12.71 7.49
CA LEU A 218 -21.02 -13.78 7.41
C LEU A 218 -22.08 -13.54 8.49
N SER A 219 -23.25 -13.04 8.11
CA SER A 219 -24.40 -13.01 8.99
C SER A 219 -24.78 -14.45 9.35
N PRO A 220 -24.81 -14.84 10.63
CA PRO A 220 -25.45 -16.09 11.01
C PRO A 220 -26.95 -15.88 10.81
N ARG A 221 -27.50 -16.43 9.72
CA ARG A 221 -28.95 -16.55 9.57
C ARG A 221 -29.43 -17.55 10.62
N CYS A 222 -29.86 -17.02 11.76
CA CYS A 222 -30.59 -17.77 12.77
C CYS A 222 -32.10 -17.61 12.52
N GLY A 223 -32.79 -18.74 12.38
CA GLY A 223 -34.24 -18.89 12.54
C GLY A 223 -35.08 -18.66 11.29
N SER A 224 -35.57 -19.74 10.67
CA SER A 224 -36.93 -20.32 10.91
C SER A 224 -37.93 -19.75 9.90
N THR A 225 -38.68 -20.57 9.18
CA THR A 225 -39.69 -21.46 9.76
C THR A 225 -39.90 -22.72 8.94
N CYS A 226 -40.74 -23.62 9.47
CA CYS A 226 -41.70 -24.34 8.65
C CYS A 226 -42.35 -23.44 7.57
#